data_AF-A0A941ZEM7-F1
#
_entry.id   AF-A0A941ZEM7-F1
#
_cell.length_a   1.000
_cell.length_b   1.000
_cell.length_c   1.000
_cell.angle_alpha   90.00
_cell.angle_beta   90.00
_cell.angle_gamma   90.00
#
_symmetry.space_group_name_H-M   'P 1'
#
loop_
_entity.id
_entity.type
_entity.pdbx_description
1 polymer ?
#
loop_
_entity_poly.entity_id
_entity_poly.type
_entity_poly.pdbx_seq_one_letter_code
_entity_poly.pdbx_strand_id
1 'polypeptide(L)'
;MLEDYRQHLAERAALGIPPLPLTAKQTAGLIELLKNPPQGEEASLVDLITHRVPAGVDDAAKVKASYLAAVAFGKEKCPLISRRKATELLGTMPGR
;
A
#
# COMPACT_ATOMS: atom_id res chain seq x y z
N MET A 1 -9.68 7.07 -9.49
CA MET A 1 -9.43 6.74 -8.06
C MET A 1 -7.96 6.79 -7.66
N LEU A 2 -7.00 6.49 -8.57
CA LEU A 2 -5.57 6.77 -8.39
C LEU A 2 -5.11 8.04 -9.14
N GLU A 3 -5.82 8.47 -10.19
CA GLU A 3 -5.50 9.72 -10.92
C GLU A 3 -5.55 10.95 -10.02
N ASP A 4 -6.55 11.07 -9.15
CA ASP A 4 -6.69 12.15 -8.17
C ASP A 4 -5.48 12.18 -7.22
N TYR A 5 -5.04 11.02 -6.74
CA TYR A 5 -3.82 10.89 -5.95
C TYR A 5 -2.57 11.30 -6.73
N ARG A 6 -2.48 10.96 -8.03
CA ARG A 6 -1.38 11.34 -8.93
C ARG A 6 -1.35 12.85 -9.20
N GLN A 7 -2.52 13.49 -9.32
CA GLN A 7 -2.64 14.95 -9.43
C GLN A 7 -2.16 15.64 -8.15
N HIS A 8 -2.67 15.21 -6.99
CA HIS A 8 -2.22 15.74 -5.70
C HIS A 8 -0.72 15.52 -5.46
N LEU A 9 -0.18 14.38 -5.91
CA LEU A 9 1.25 14.07 -5.91
C LEU A 9 2.03 15.08 -6.77
N ALA A 10 1.59 15.32 -8.00
CA ALA A 10 2.26 16.22 -8.93
C ALA A 10 2.21 17.68 -8.45
N GLU A 11 1.07 18.14 -7.94
CA GLU A 11 0.92 19.49 -7.38
C GLU A 11 1.82 19.69 -6.15
N ARG A 12 1.86 18.70 -5.24
CA ARG A 12 2.72 18.76 -4.07
C ARG A 12 4.19 18.64 -4.42
N ALA A 13 4.55 17.79 -5.37
CA ALA A 13 5.92 17.68 -5.88
C ALA A 13 6.38 18.98 -6.54
N ALA A 14 5.50 19.66 -7.30
CA ALA A 14 5.78 20.97 -7.87
C ALA A 14 6.02 22.05 -6.79
N LEU A 15 5.38 21.91 -5.63
CA LEU A 15 5.57 22.76 -4.46
C LEU A 15 6.74 22.31 -3.55
N GLY A 16 7.44 21.21 -3.89
CA GLY A 16 8.50 20.62 -3.05
C GLY A 16 7.99 20.00 -1.74
N ILE A 17 6.68 19.78 -1.62
CA ILE A 17 6.03 19.24 -0.42
C ILE A 17 5.95 17.71 -0.55
N PRO A 18 6.29 16.95 0.52
CA PRO A 18 6.16 15.51 0.49
C PRO A 18 4.71 15.07 0.20
N PRO A 19 4.53 13.97 -0.55
CA PRO A 19 3.20 13.47 -0.89
C PRO A 19 2.38 13.10 0.34
N LEU A 20 1.05 13.25 0.23
CA LEU A 20 0.17 12.69 1.24
C LEU A 20 0.29 11.16 1.26
N PRO A 21 0.18 10.54 2.45
CA PRO A 21 -0.05 9.12 2.55
C PRO A 21 -1.36 8.71 1.83
N LEU A 22 -1.43 7.45 1.40
CA LEU A 22 -2.63 6.84 0.83
C LEU A 22 -3.72 6.78 1.90
N THR A 23 -4.95 7.07 1.48
CA THR A 23 -6.14 6.90 2.34
C THR A 23 -6.59 5.44 2.39
N ALA A 24 -7.47 5.09 3.32
CA ALA A 24 -8.00 3.72 3.45
C ALA A 24 -8.68 3.24 2.16
N LYS A 25 -9.45 4.11 1.49
CA LYS A 25 -10.09 3.81 0.20
C LYS A 25 -9.06 3.55 -0.90
N GLN A 26 -8.01 4.37 -0.99
CA GLN A 26 -6.96 4.18 -1.98
C GLN A 26 -6.15 2.91 -1.71
N THR A 27 -5.88 2.61 -0.43
CA THR A 27 -5.17 1.39 -0.02
C THR A 27 -6.01 0.14 -0.33
N ALA A 28 -7.33 0.18 -0.13
CA ALA A 28 -8.22 -0.91 -0.53
C ALA A 28 -8.19 -1.15 -2.04
N GLY A 29 -8.28 -0.09 -2.86
CA GLY A 29 -8.14 -0.21 -4.31
C GLY A 29 -6.77 -0.73 -4.75
N LEU A 30 -5.70 -0.29 -4.08
CA LEU A 30 -4.35 -0.80 -4.31
C LEU A 30 -4.24 -2.30 -4.01
N ILE A 31 -4.90 -2.77 -2.96
CA ILE A 31 -4.94 -4.20 -2.61
C ILE A 31 -5.63 -5.02 -3.70
N GLU A 32 -6.73 -4.53 -4.28
CA GLU A 32 -7.38 -5.22 -5.40
C GLU A 32 -6.46 -5.29 -6.63
N LEU A 33 -5.72 -4.21 -6.92
CA LEU A 33 -4.71 -4.21 -7.97
C LEU A 33 -3.53 -5.14 -7.64
N LEU A 34 -3.12 -5.27 -6.38
CA LEU A 34 -2.08 -6.23 -5.97
C LEU A 34 -2.52 -7.69 -6.16
N LYS A 35 -3.82 -7.97 -6.09
CA LYS A 35 -4.39 -9.30 -6.40
C LYS A 35 -4.39 -9.56 -7.91
N ASN A 36 -4.64 -8.54 -8.72
CA ASN A 36 -4.69 -8.62 -10.19
C ASN A 36 -3.84 -7.51 -10.82
N PRO A 37 -2.49 -7.61 -10.76
CA PRO A 37 -1.64 -6.51 -11.18
C PRO A 37 -1.63 -6.38 -12.70
N PRO A 38 -1.84 -5.18 -13.24
CA PRO A 38 -1.63 -4.93 -14.65
C PRO A 38 -0.13 -5.04 -14.97
N GLN A 39 0.18 -5.63 -16.12
CA GLN A 39 1.55 -5.86 -16.56
C GLN A 39 2.30 -4.52 -16.65
N GLY A 40 3.43 -4.42 -15.92
CA GLY A 40 4.27 -3.22 -15.89
C GLY A 40 4.02 -2.24 -14.73
N GLU A 41 2.94 -2.41 -13.94
CA GLU A 41 2.66 -1.58 -12.75
C GLU A 41 3.00 -2.29 -11.43
N GLU A 42 3.50 -3.51 -11.51
CA GLU A 42 3.82 -4.38 -10.37
C GLU A 42 4.74 -3.71 -9.34
N ALA A 43 5.84 -3.11 -9.83
CA ALA A 43 6.80 -2.40 -9.00
C ALA A 43 6.18 -1.14 -8.36
N SER A 44 5.37 -0.40 -9.12
CA SER A 44 4.65 0.79 -8.63
C SER A 44 3.71 0.40 -7.47
N LEU A 45 2.94 -0.68 -7.62
CA LEU A 45 2.00 -1.14 -6.60
C LEU A 45 2.71 -1.56 -5.30
N VAL A 46 3.84 -2.26 -5.42
CA VAL A 46 4.65 -2.68 -4.26
C VAL A 46 5.29 -1.46 -3.58
N ASP A 47 5.80 -0.49 -4.34
CA ASP A 47 6.34 0.76 -3.80
C ASP A 47 5.27 1.54 -3.02
N LEU A 48 4.08 1.70 -3.62
CA LEU A 48 2.94 2.38 -3.01
C LEU A 48 2.53 1.74 -1.68
N ILE A 49 2.35 0.41 -1.62
CA ILE A 49 1.97 -0.24 -0.36
C ILE A 49 3.10 -0.18 0.68
N THR A 50 4.35 -0.17 0.24
CA THR A 50 5.53 -0.18 1.14
C THR A 50 5.77 1.21 1.74
N HIS A 51 5.80 2.25 0.91
CA HIS A 51 6.27 3.59 1.28
C HIS A 51 5.16 4.64 1.40
N ARG A 52 3.99 4.44 0.79
CA ARG A 52 2.91 5.45 0.76
C ARG A 52 1.75 5.17 1.70
N VAL A 53 1.65 3.98 2.28
CA VAL A 53 0.65 3.71 3.32
C VAL A 53 1.20 4.18 4.67
N PRO A 54 0.45 5.01 5.41
CA PRO A 54 0.90 5.49 6.71
C PRO A 54 1.06 4.33 7.69
N ALA A 55 2.00 4.48 8.62
CA ALA A 55 2.22 3.53 9.71
C ALA A 55 1.37 3.91 10.93
N GLY A 56 1.02 2.93 11.78
CA GLY A 56 0.32 3.16 13.05
C GLY A 56 -1.16 2.77 13.03
N VAL A 57 -2.00 3.56 13.70
CA VAL A 57 -3.43 3.27 13.95
C VAL A 57 -4.39 3.84 12.91
N ASP A 58 -3.85 4.43 11.85
CA ASP A 58 -4.62 5.04 10.77
C ASP A 58 -5.46 4.00 10.01
N ASP A 59 -6.59 4.40 9.43
CA ASP A 59 -7.48 3.48 8.71
C ASP A 59 -6.77 2.82 7.52
N ALA A 60 -5.89 3.56 6.83
CA ALA A 60 -5.08 3.01 5.75
C ALA A 60 -4.07 1.95 6.26
N ALA A 61 -3.48 2.20 7.43
CA ALA A 61 -2.56 1.28 8.09
C ALA A 61 -3.27 -0.03 8.47
N LYS A 62 -4.50 0.06 9.02
CA LYS A 62 -5.33 -1.10 9.36
C LYS A 62 -5.66 -1.95 8.13
N VAL A 63 -6.03 -1.31 7.02
CA VAL A 63 -6.35 -2.00 5.77
C VAL A 63 -5.11 -2.74 5.23
N LYS A 64 -3.94 -2.08 5.18
CA LYS A 64 -2.67 -2.73 4.81
C LYS A 64 -2.30 -3.87 5.75
N ALA A 65 -2.38 -3.65 7.07
CA ALA A 65 -2.04 -4.67 8.06
C ALA A 65 -2.94 -5.90 7.94
N SER A 66 -4.25 -5.69 7.75
CA SER A 66 -5.21 -6.79 7.58
C SER A 66 -4.90 -7.62 6.34
N TYR A 67 -4.56 -6.95 5.23
CA TYR A 67 -4.19 -7.63 3.98
C TYR A 67 -2.84 -8.36 4.09
N LEU A 68 -1.80 -7.69 4.59
CA LEU A 68 -0.49 -8.31 4.77
C LEU A 68 -0.56 -9.49 5.73
N ALA A 69 -1.40 -9.41 6.78
CA ALA A 69 -1.65 -10.52 7.68
C ALA A 69 -2.32 -11.68 6.93
N ALA A 70 -3.36 -11.41 6.14
CA ALA A 70 -4.02 -12.45 5.33
C ALA A 70 -3.04 -13.14 4.36
N VAL A 71 -2.13 -12.39 3.73
CA VAL A 71 -1.07 -12.93 2.87
C VAL A 71 -0.07 -13.77 3.68
N ALA A 72 0.41 -13.25 4.81
CA ALA A 72 1.36 -13.94 5.69
C ALA A 72 0.80 -15.27 6.22
N PHE A 73 -0.47 -15.28 6.64
CA PHE A 73 -1.19 -16.48 7.06
C PHE A 73 -1.60 -17.40 5.90
N GLY A 74 -1.42 -16.96 4.65
CA GLY A 74 -1.79 -17.73 3.46
C GLY A 74 -3.30 -17.80 3.19
N LYS A 75 -4.11 -16.95 3.83
CA LYS A 75 -5.53 -16.77 3.52
C LYS A 75 -5.72 -16.07 2.16
N GLU A 76 -4.82 -15.15 1.84
CA GLU A 76 -4.81 -14.44 0.56
C GLU A 76 -3.52 -14.74 -0.20
N LYS A 77 -3.60 -14.81 -1.53
CA LYS A 77 -2.43 -14.96 -2.41
C LYS A 77 -2.23 -13.68 -3.19
N CYS A 78 -1.00 -13.21 -3.24
CA CYS A 78 -0.61 -12.15 -4.15
C CYS A 78 0.67 -12.54 -4.89
N PRO A 79 0.72 -12.32 -6.21
CA PRO A 79 1.90 -12.66 -7.01
C PRO A 79 3.10 -11.76 -6.68
N LEU A 80 2.85 -10.56 -6.14
CA LEU A 80 3.87 -9.53 -5.92
C LEU A 80 4.50 -9.55 -4.53
N ILE A 81 3.79 -10.03 -3.50
CA ILE A 81 4.27 -10.00 -2.12
C ILE A 81 4.29 -11.43 -1.57
N SER A 82 5.51 -11.94 -1.35
CA SER A 82 5.67 -13.23 -0.68
C SER A 82 5.26 -13.17 0.79
N ARG A 83 4.85 -14.31 1.37
CA ARG A 83 4.48 -14.41 2.80
C ARG A 83 5.54 -13.83 3.72
N ARG A 84 6.82 -14.13 3.47
CA ARG A 84 7.95 -13.54 4.22
C ARG A 84 7.94 -12.01 4.16
N LYS A 85 7.86 -11.46 2.95
CA LYS A 85 7.82 -10.00 2.71
C LYS A 85 6.63 -9.35 3.42
N ALA A 86 5.47 -10.02 3.42
CA ALA A 86 4.30 -9.54 4.14
C ALA A 86 4.52 -9.48 5.65
N THR A 87 5.13 -10.52 6.24
CA THR A 87 5.50 -10.52 7.66
C THR A 87 6.54 -9.46 7.99
N GLU A 88 7.55 -9.26 7.14
CA GLU A 88 8.54 -8.18 7.30
C GLU A 88 7.87 -6.80 7.30
N LEU A 89 6.99 -6.55 6.33
CA LEU A 89 6.26 -5.28 6.22
C LEU A 89 5.35 -5.05 7.43
N LEU A 90 4.69 -6.08 7.95
CA LEU A 90 3.93 -5.99 9.21
C LEU A 90 4.82 -5.59 10.39
N GLY A 91 6.02 -6.18 10.48
CA GLY A 91 7.00 -5.84 11.53
C GLY A 91 7.48 -4.39 11.48
N THR A 92 7.44 -3.76 10.31
CA THR A 92 7.79 -2.32 10.16
C THR A 92 6.66 -1.37 10.57
N MET A 93 5.44 -1.88 10.82
CA MET A 93 4.32 -1.04 11.26
C MET A 93 4.33 -0.95 12.79
N PRO A 94 4.58 0.23 13.40
CA PRO A 94 4.57 0.38 14.85
C PRO A 94 3.15 0.17 15.38
N GLY A 95 2.91 -0.99 15.99
CA GLY A 95 1.68 -1.28 16.73
C GLY A 95 1.81 -0.72 18.13
N ARG A 96 1.04 0.32 18.46
CA ARG A 96 0.85 0.74 19.84
C ARG A 96 -0.63 0.95 20.12
#